data_AF-A0A8T6RPI0-F1
#
_entry.id   AF-A0A8T6RPI0-F1
#
_cell.length_a   1.000
_cell.length_b   1.000
_cell.length_c   1.000
_cell.angle_alpha   90.00
_cell.angle_beta   90.00
_cell.angle_gamma   90.00
#
_symmetry.space_group_name_H-M   'P 1'
#
loop_
_entity.id
_entity.type
_entity.pdbx_description
1 polymer ?
#
loop_
_entity_poly.entity_id
_entity_poly.type
_entity_poly.pdbx_seq_one_letter_code
_entity_poly.pdbx_strand_id
1 'polypeptide(L)' 'MVHPPHAIAAGLGRLGRHGLVITDRFGPSVRWGAVTTHMPLQVDAPNPEDV' A
#
# COMPACT_ATOMS: atom_id res chain seq x y z
N MET A 1 -2.78 -12.45 -2.13
CA MET A 1 -3.40 -11.23 -2.70
C MET A 1 -3.36 -10.16 -1.64
N VAL A 2 -2.80 -8.98 -1.91
CA VAL A 2 -2.81 -7.85 -0.96
C VAL A 2 -4.12 -7.11 -1.11
N HIS A 3 -4.79 -6.79 0.00
CA HIS A 3 -5.94 -5.90 -0.04
C HIS A 3 -5.49 -4.43 -0.01
N PRO A 4 -6.14 -3.53 -0.75
CA PRO A 4 -5.78 -2.10 -0.80
C PRO A 4 -5.48 -1.44 0.56
N PRO A 5 -6.21 -1.72 1.66
CA PRO A 5 -5.90 -1.12 2.97
C PRO A 5 -4.51 -1.47 3.50
N HIS A 6 -3.98 -2.66 3.21
CA HIS A 6 -2.64 -3.06 3.67
C HIS A 6 -1.55 -2.30 2.92
N ALA A 7 -1.73 -2.06 1.63
CA ALA A 7 -0.79 -1.29 0.84
C ALA A 7 -0.76 0.19 1.26
N ILE A 8 -1.91 0.77 1.57
CA ILE A 8 -2.03 2.14 2.09
C ILE A 8 -1.40 2.24 3.48
N ALA A 9 -1.72 1.29 4.37
CA ALA A 9 -1.16 1.26 5.73
C ALA A 9 0.38 1.15 5.74
N ALA A 10 0.96 0.44 4.75
CA ALA A 10 2.40 0.33 4.56
C ALA A 10 3.02 1.52 3.80
N GLY A 11 2.27 2.58 3.49
CA GLY A 11 2.78 3.76 2.80
C GLY A 11 3.13 3.54 1.32
N LEU A 12 2.60 2.48 0.69
CA LEU A 12 2.96 2.12 -0.69
C LEU A 12 2.17 2.92 -1.75
N GLY A 13 1.19 3.72 -1.34
CA GLY A 13 0.41 4.60 -2.20
C GLY A 13 -1.00 4.82 -1.69
N ARG A 14 -1.83 5.46 -2.52
CA ARG A 14 -3.13 6.03 -2.13
C ARG A 14 -4.32 5.41 -2.83
N LEU A 15 -5.50 5.46 -2.21
CA LEU A 15 -6.72 4.96 -2.85
C LEU A 15 -7.20 5.92 -3.95
N GLY A 16 -7.16 5.47 -5.20
CA GLY A 16 -7.75 6.19 -6.33
C GLY A 16 -9.28 6.05 -6.36
N ARG A 17 -9.97 7.02 -6.99
CA ARG A 17 -11.44 6.98 -7.20
C ARG A 17 -11.93 5.74 -7.96
N HIS A 18 -11.05 5.10 -8.73
CA HIS A 18 -11.31 3.84 -9.44
C HIS A 18 -11.11 2.60 -8.55
N GLY A 19 -10.86 2.75 -7.25
CA GLY A 19 -10.73 1.64 -6.30
C GLY A 19 -9.40 0.89 -6.34
N LEU A 20 -8.39 1.43 -7.04
CA LEU A 20 -7.03 0.84 -7.07
C LEU A 20 -6.07 1.75 -6.32
N VAL A 21 -5.01 1.15 -5.77
CA VAL A 21 -3.92 1.89 -5.13
C VAL A 21 -3.04 2.52 -6.20
N ILE A 22 -2.82 3.83 -6.10
CA ILE A 22 -1.96 4.61 -6.99
C ILE A 22 -0.63 4.82 -6.27
N THR A 23 0.45 4.25 -6.82
CA THR A 23 1.82 4.46 -6.35
C THR A 23 2.44 5.70 -7.00
N ASP A 24 3.34 6.39 -6.32
CA ASP A 24 3.96 7.62 -6.85
C ASP A 24 4.77 7.36 -8.14
N ARG A 25 5.46 6.22 -8.20
CA ARG A 25 6.38 5.91 -9.30
C ARG A 25 5.71 5.23 -10.49
N PHE A 26 4.71 4.38 -10.26
CA PHE A 26 4.14 3.51 -11.30
C PHE A 26 2.64 3.68 -11.49
N GLY A 27 2.02 4.61 -10.77
CA GLY A 27 0.57 4.77 -10.77
C GLY A 27 -0.14 3.49 -10.31
N PRO A 28 -1.28 3.13 -10.92
CA PRO A 28 -2.05 1.93 -10.55
C PRO A 28 -1.53 0.63 -11.18
N SER A 29 -0.51 0.67 -12.05
CA SER A 29 -0.09 -0.47 -12.88
C SER A 29 0.96 -1.33 -12.17
N VAL A 30 0.58 -1.94 -11.05
CA VAL A 30 1.46 -2.80 -10.24
C VAL A 30 0.76 -4.09 -9.80
N ARG A 31 1.54 -5.16 -9.61
CA ARG A 31 1.07 -6.40 -9.01
C ARG A 31 1.48 -6.46 -7.55
N TRP A 32 0.55 -6.83 -6.69
CA TRP A 32 0.76 -6.82 -5.25
C TRP A 32 1.03 -8.22 -4.69
N GLY A 33 1.98 -8.31 -3.76
CA GLY A 33 2.25 -9.49 -2.94
C GLY A 33 2.37 -9.08 -1.48
N ALA A 34 1.91 -9.95 -0.57
CA ALA A 34 2.09 -9.79 0.87
C ALA A 34 2.68 -11.07 1.44
N VAL A 35 3.53 -10.89 2.45
CA VAL A 35 4.03 -11.95 3.32
C VAL A 35 3.63 -11.58 4.73
N THR A 36 2.92 -12.47 5.41
CA THR A 36 2.58 -12.33 6.82
C THR A 36 3.62 -13.05 7.66
N THR A 37 4.11 -12.42 8.72
CA THR A 37 5.12 -13.00 9.61
C THR A 37 4.91 -12.53 11.05
N HIS A 38 5.41 -13.32 12.00
CA HIS A 38 5.51 -12.94 13.42
C HIS A 38 6.85 -12.31 13.78
N MET A 39 7.79 -12.25 12.82
CA MET A 39 9.07 -11.59 13.03
C MET A 39 8.85 -10.11 13.37
N PRO A 40 9.50 -9.56 14.41
CA PRO A 40 9.42 -8.15 14.71
C PRO A 40 10.14 -7.36 13.61
N LEU A 41 9.40 -6.52 12.90
CA LEU A 41 9.89 -5.65 11.83
C LEU A 41 9.61 -4.19 12.18
N GLN A 42 10.40 -3.26 11.63
CA GLN A 42 10.06 -1.84 11.68
C GLN A 42 8.87 -1.60 10.76
N VAL A 43 7.86 -0.89 11.27
CA VAL A 43 6.60 -0.66 10.54
C VAL A 43 6.69 0.71 9.87
N ASP A 44 6.30 0.76 8.59
CA ASP A 44 6.13 2.00 7.85
C ASP A 44 4.82 2.71 8.23
N ALA A 45 4.65 3.96 7.78
CA ALA A 45 3.44 4.73 8.00
C ALA A 45 2.71 5.04 6.68
N PRO A 46 1.39 5.25 6.70
CA PRO A 46 0.65 5.76 5.54
C PRO A 46 1.26 7.07 5.02
N ASN A 47 1.15 7.32 3.72
CA ASN A 47 1.60 8.58 3.17
C ASN A 47 0.70 9.71 3.72
N PRO A 48 1.25 10.82 4.24
CA PRO A 48 0.45 11.92 4.80
C PRO A 48 -0.56 12.54 3.84
N GLU A 49 -0.40 12.38 2.52
CA GLU A 49 -1.39 12.84 1.53
C GLU A 49 -2.62 11.92 1.38
N ASP A 50 -2.69 10.82 2.14
CA ASP A 50 -3.73 9.79 2.04
C ASP A 50 -4.90 9.99 3.03
N VAL A 51 -4.88 11.06 3.84
CA VAL A 51 -5.91 11.40 4.86
C VAL A 51 -6.97 12.36 4.34
#